data_AF-A0A7V7Y358-F1
#
_entry.id   AF-A0A7V7Y358-F1
#
_cell.length_a   1.000
_cell.length_b   1.000
_cell.length_c   1.000
_cell.angle_alpha   90.00
_cell.angle_beta   90.00
_cell.angle_gamma   90.00
#
_symmetry.space_group_name_H-M   'P 1'
#
loop_
_entity.id
_entity.type
_entity.pdbx_description
1 polymer ?
#
loop_
_entity_poly.entity_id
_entity_poly.type
_entity_poly.pdbx_seq_one_letter_code
_entity_poly.pdbx_strand_id
1 'polypeptide(L)'
;MSEEKKEIVESLVALKDSLSKIEYVDRKEIQKLIDDTIIEIQDARCEGIKISVALSKVIEKMNRSLAFNGLKLDRQTSLVWDHLKDLYDKSKRSERTAVSILKGLWGMNS
;
A
#
# COMPACT_ATOMS: atom_id res chain seq x y z
N MET A 1 -7.75 14.22 7.75
CA MET A 1 -7.23 13.06 6.99
C MET A 1 -8.44 12.37 6.38
N SER A 2 -8.40 11.96 5.10
CA SER A 2 -9.51 11.23 4.49
C SER A 2 -9.67 9.83 5.14
N GLU A 3 -10.88 9.28 5.12
CA GLU A 3 -11.15 7.93 5.65
C GLU A 3 -10.30 6.88 4.94
N GLU A 4 -10.09 7.02 3.63
CA GLU A 4 -9.20 6.14 2.84
C GLU A 4 -7.75 6.15 3.38
N LYS A 5 -7.18 7.34 3.62
CA LYS A 5 -5.84 7.45 4.20
C LYS A 5 -5.76 6.80 5.57
N LYS A 6 -6.80 6.98 6.38
CA LYS A 6 -6.88 6.41 7.73
C LYS A 6 -6.86 4.88 7.67
N GLU A 7 -7.73 4.30 6.85
CA GLU A 7 -7.85 2.84 6.66
C GLU A 7 -6.53 2.23 6.14
N ILE A 8 -5.86 2.91 5.21
CA ILE A 8 -4.56 2.48 4.69
C ILE A 8 -3.47 2.53 5.77
N VAL A 9 -3.39 3.61 6.53
CA VAL A 9 -2.40 3.76 7.62
C VAL A 9 -2.64 2.70 8.70
N GLU A 10 -3.89 2.47 9.10
CA GLU A 10 -4.25 1.44 10.08
C GLU A 10 -3.85 0.04 9.58
N SER A 11 -4.08 -0.26 8.30
CA SER A 11 -3.68 -1.52 7.68
C SER A 11 -2.16 -1.71 7.62
N LEU A 12 -1.41 -0.65 7.33
CA LEU A 12 0.06 -0.65 7.33
C LEU A 12 0.62 -0.87 8.73
N VAL A 13 0.05 -0.21 9.75
CA VAL A 13 0.41 -0.43 11.16
C VAL A 13 0.14 -1.88 11.57
N ALA A 14 -1.05 -2.41 11.25
CA ALA A 14 -1.39 -3.80 11.53
C ALA A 14 -0.45 -4.79 10.83
N LEU A 15 -0.02 -4.50 9.60
CA LEU A 15 0.94 -5.33 8.87
C LEU A 15 2.31 -5.30 9.58
N LYS A 16 2.80 -4.11 9.97
CA LYS A 16 4.08 -3.96 10.68
C LYS A 16 4.10 -4.75 11.99
N ASP A 17 3.02 -4.65 12.76
CA ASP A 17 2.87 -5.32 14.05
C ASP A 17 2.80 -6.84 13.86
N SER A 18 2.11 -7.31 12.82
CA SER A 18 2.03 -8.73 12.49
C SER A 18 3.39 -9.28 12.05
N LEU A 19 4.11 -8.54 11.20
CA LEU A 19 5.47 -8.90 10.77
C LEU A 19 6.47 -8.95 11.94
N SER A 20 6.27 -8.16 12.99
CA SER A 20 7.16 -8.16 14.18
C SER A 20 7.26 -9.53 14.87
N LYS A 21 6.21 -10.35 14.73
CA LYS A 21 6.08 -11.69 15.31
C LYS A 21 6.71 -12.79 14.46
N ILE A 22 7.06 -12.48 13.21
CA ILE A 22 7.63 -13.43 12.26
C ILE A 22 9.16 -13.34 12.34
N GLU A 23 9.83 -14.48 12.44
CA GLU A 23 11.29 -14.54 12.34
C GLU A 23 11.70 -14.58 10.86
N TYR A 24 12.28 -13.50 10.36
CA TYR A 24 12.63 -13.33 8.96
C TYR A 24 13.79 -12.34 8.79
N VAL A 25 14.70 -12.64 7.85
CA VAL A 25 16.00 -11.95 7.71
C VAL A 25 15.85 -10.48 7.31
N ASP A 26 14.92 -10.14 6.41
CA ASP A 26 14.73 -8.74 5.97
C ASP A 26 13.59 -8.04 6.71
N ARG A 27 13.12 -8.59 7.84
CA ARG A 27 11.97 -8.04 8.58
C ARG A 27 12.15 -6.56 8.88
N LYS A 28 13.32 -6.17 9.38
CA LYS A 28 13.62 -4.76 9.73
C LYS A 28 13.55 -3.84 8.52
N GLU A 29 13.97 -4.32 7.35
CA GLU A 29 13.92 -3.53 6.11
C GLU A 29 12.46 -3.33 5.66
N ILE A 30 11.64 -4.38 5.71
CA ILE A 30 10.20 -4.28 5.41
C ILE A 30 9.50 -3.34 6.40
N GLN A 31 9.77 -3.49 7.69
CA GLN A 31 9.18 -2.63 8.72
C GLN A 31 9.57 -1.17 8.55
N LYS A 32 10.84 -0.88 8.23
CA LYS A 32 11.29 0.47 7.92
C LYS A 32 10.57 1.03 6.69
N LEU A 33 10.45 0.25 5.62
CA LEU A 33 9.74 0.67 4.42
C LEU A 33 8.26 0.98 4.72
N ILE A 34 7.61 0.20 5.59
CA ILE A 34 6.25 0.47 6.06
C ILE A 34 6.20 1.79 6.83
N ASP A 35 7.12 2.02 7.76
CA ASP A 35 7.17 3.28 8.53
C ASP A 35 7.38 4.50 7.62
N ASP A 36 8.31 4.41 6.66
CA ASP A 36 8.55 5.46 5.67
C ASP A 36 7.30 5.73 4.81
N THR A 37 6.56 4.67 4.45
CA THR A 37 5.32 4.77 3.68
C THR A 37 4.18 5.39 4.49
N ILE A 38 4.07 5.07 5.78
CA ILE A 38 3.10 5.71 6.68
C ILE A 38 3.36 7.22 6.76
N ILE A 39 4.62 7.62 6.93
CA ILE A 39 5.02 9.04 6.96
C ILE A 39 4.65 9.72 5.64
N GLU A 40 4.93 9.07 4.51
CA GLU A 40 4.60 9.59 3.17
C GLU A 40 3.08 9.78 2.99
N ILE A 41 2.25 8.83 3.43
CA ILE A 41 0.78 8.90 3.30
C ILE A 41 0.15 9.92 4.27
N GLN A 42 0.73 10.08 5.45
CA GLN A 42 0.27 11.07 6.44
C GLN A 42 0.59 12.52 6.02
N ASP A 43 1.53 12.74 5.09
CA ASP A 43 1.78 14.05 4.52
C ASP A 43 0.50 14.59 3.83
N ALA A 44 0.11 15.83 4.16
CA ALA A 44 -1.06 16.48 3.59
C ALA A 44 -1.00 16.62 2.06
N ARG A 45 0.19 16.56 1.46
CA ARG A 45 0.43 16.65 0.02
C ARG A 45 0.29 15.31 -0.71
N CYS A 46 0.18 14.19 0.01
CA CYS A 46 0.09 12.85 -0.54
C CYS A 46 -1.38 12.49 -0.80
N GLU A 47 -1.90 12.70 -2.01
CA GLU A 47 -3.31 12.43 -2.34
C GLU A 47 -3.40 11.64 -3.65
N GLY A 48 -4.48 10.88 -3.83
CA GLY A 48 -4.76 10.13 -5.05
C GLY A 48 -3.57 9.29 -5.53
N ILE A 49 -3.03 9.62 -6.71
CA ILE A 49 -1.89 8.93 -7.37
C ILE A 49 -0.71 8.70 -6.43
N LYS A 50 -0.43 9.65 -5.52
CA LYS A 50 0.71 9.52 -4.61
C LYS A 50 0.52 8.41 -3.58
N ILE A 51 -0.72 8.10 -3.21
CA ILE A 51 -1.03 7.04 -2.24
C ILE A 51 -0.75 5.67 -2.85
N SER A 52 -1.20 5.38 -4.08
CA SER A 52 -0.89 4.08 -4.68
C SER A 52 0.59 3.92 -4.99
N VAL A 53 1.28 4.99 -5.39
CA VAL A 53 2.74 4.96 -5.62
C VAL A 53 3.51 4.71 -4.33
N ALA A 54 3.08 5.30 -3.21
CA ALA A 54 3.68 5.01 -1.90
C ALA A 54 3.44 3.55 -1.52
N LEU A 55 2.20 3.05 -1.66
CA LEU A 55 1.85 1.66 -1.38
C LEU A 55 2.56 0.65 -2.28
N SER A 56 2.80 0.97 -3.55
CA SER A 56 3.41 0.02 -4.50
C SER A 56 4.79 -0.45 -4.04
N LYS A 57 5.56 0.41 -3.36
CA LYS A 57 6.88 0.07 -2.80
C LYS A 57 6.77 -1.06 -1.77
N VAL A 58 5.81 -0.94 -0.84
CA VAL A 58 5.53 -1.97 0.18
C VAL A 58 5.04 -3.25 -0.49
N ILE A 59 4.13 -3.12 -1.48
CA ILE A 59 3.57 -4.25 -2.19
C ILE A 59 4.67 -5.06 -2.92
N GLU A 60 5.55 -4.37 -3.64
CA GLU A 60 6.65 -4.98 -4.38
C GLU A 60 7.66 -5.66 -3.45
N LYS A 61 8.05 -5.00 -2.36
CA LYS A 61 8.97 -5.58 -1.37
C LYS A 61 8.38 -6.83 -0.74
N MET A 62 7.12 -6.78 -0.29
CA MET A 62 6.41 -7.93 0.29
C MET A 62 6.32 -9.08 -0.72
N ASN A 63 5.88 -8.82 -1.95
CA ASN A 63 5.80 -9.85 -2.99
C ASN A 63 7.16 -10.50 -3.27
N ARG A 64 8.23 -9.70 -3.34
CA ARG A 64 9.59 -10.21 -3.52
C ARG A 64 10.02 -11.09 -2.34
N SER A 65 9.74 -10.64 -1.12
CA SER A 65 10.07 -11.39 0.09
C SER A 65 9.31 -12.72 0.19
N LEU A 66 8.03 -12.74 -0.19
CA LEU A 66 7.20 -13.94 -0.26
C LEU A 66 7.69 -14.91 -1.34
N ALA A 67 8.05 -14.41 -2.52
CA ALA A 67 8.42 -15.25 -3.66
C ALA A 67 9.85 -15.80 -3.59
N PHE A 68 10.81 -15.01 -3.08
CA PHE A 68 12.24 -15.31 -3.25
C PHE A 68 13.03 -15.41 -1.95
N ASN A 69 12.57 -14.78 -0.86
CA ASN A 69 13.37 -14.70 0.36
C ASN A 69 12.82 -15.61 1.49
N GLY A 70 11.76 -16.37 1.21
CA GLY A 70 11.20 -17.35 2.16
C GLY A 70 10.36 -16.73 3.28
N LEU A 71 9.87 -15.50 3.12
CA LEU A 71 8.88 -14.94 4.03
C LEU A 71 7.62 -15.82 4.03
N LYS A 72 7.24 -16.31 5.20
CA LYS A 72 5.99 -17.07 5.40
C LYS A 72 5.08 -16.28 6.32
N LEU A 73 3.88 -16.00 5.83
CA LEU A 73 2.85 -15.33 6.63
C LEU A 73 2.08 -16.37 7.43
N ASP A 74 1.84 -16.08 8.70
CA ASP A 74 0.79 -16.79 9.43
C ASP A 74 -0.60 -16.37 8.92
N ARG A 75 -1.63 -17.06 9.39
CA ARG A 75 -3.01 -16.81 8.96
C ARG A 75 -3.46 -15.38 9.21
N GLN A 76 -3.10 -14.80 10.36
CA GLN A 76 -3.51 -13.45 10.72
C GLN A 76 -2.82 -12.42 9.81
N THR A 77 -1.52 -12.57 9.61
CA THR A 77 -0.71 -11.70 8.76
C THR A 77 -1.16 -11.80 7.30
N SER A 78 -1.54 -12.98 6.83
CA SER A 78 -2.10 -13.16 5.48
C SER A 78 -3.40 -12.36 5.29
N LEU A 79 -4.30 -12.35 6.27
CA LEU A 79 -5.55 -11.59 6.17
C LEU A 79 -5.30 -10.07 6.11
N VAL A 80 -4.38 -9.57 6.94
CA VAL A 80 -3.97 -8.16 6.91
C VAL A 80 -3.32 -7.82 5.57
N TRP A 81 -2.48 -8.72 5.05
CA TRP A 81 -1.85 -8.57 3.76
C TRP A 81 -2.85 -8.57 2.60
N ASP A 82 -3.84 -9.46 2.63
CA ASP A 82 -4.91 -9.51 1.63
C ASP A 82 -5.75 -8.23 1.63
N HIS A 83 -6.11 -7.74 2.81
CA HIS A 83 -6.83 -6.47 2.95
C HIS A 83 -6.00 -5.28 2.40
N LEU A 84 -4.69 -5.24 2.67
CA LEU A 84 -3.83 -4.17 2.15
C LEU A 84 -3.74 -4.20 0.61
N LYS A 85 -3.70 -5.38 0.00
CA LYS A 85 -3.75 -5.52 -1.48
C LYS A 85 -5.07 -4.98 -2.04
N ASP A 86 -6.19 -5.25 -1.39
CA ASP A 86 -7.49 -4.75 -1.82
C ASP A 86 -7.53 -3.21 -1.77
N LEU A 87 -6.97 -2.58 -0.73
CA LEU A 87 -6.86 -1.13 -0.63
C LEU A 87 -5.96 -0.55 -1.72
N TYR A 88 -4.84 -1.20 -2.00
CA TYR A 88 -3.96 -0.82 -3.10
C TYR A 88 -4.67 -0.90 -4.46
N ASP A 89 -5.42 -1.97 -4.73
CA ASP A 89 -6.17 -2.11 -5.98
C ASP A 89 -7.30 -1.07 -6.10
N LYS A 90 -7.98 -0.74 -4.98
CA LYS A 90 -8.98 0.34 -4.93
C LYS A 90 -8.37 1.70 -5.28
N SER A 91 -7.25 2.06 -4.65
CA SER A 91 -6.56 3.33 -4.94
C SER A 91 -6.16 3.44 -6.42
N LYS A 92 -5.60 2.37 -7.01
CA LYS A 92 -5.28 2.31 -8.45
C LYS A 92 -6.50 2.46 -9.36
N ARG A 93 -7.64 1.87 -9.01
CA ARG A 93 -8.89 2.00 -9.79
C ARG A 93 -9.44 3.42 -9.74
N SER A 94 -9.37 4.06 -8.57
CA SER A 94 -9.75 5.46 -8.39
C SER A 94 -8.93 6.37 -9.31
N GLU A 95 -7.61 6.15 -9.38
CA GLU A 95 -6.71 6.89 -10.28
C GLU A 95 -7.01 6.68 -11.75
N ARG A 96 -7.18 5.42 -12.18
CA ARG A 96 -7.54 5.09 -13.57
C ARG A 96 -8.83 5.78 -13.98
N THR A 97 -9.81 5.83 -13.08
CA THR A 97 -11.09 6.50 -13.31
C THR A 97 -10.87 8.01 -13.43
N ALA A 98 -10.13 8.64 -12.52
CA ALA A 98 -9.81 10.07 -12.59
C ALA A 98 -9.07 10.46 -13.89
N VAL A 99 -8.06 9.68 -14.30
CA VAL A 99 -7.32 9.91 -15.55
C VAL A 99 -8.22 9.73 -16.77
N SER A 100 -9.11 8.73 -16.76
CA SER A 100 -10.04 8.47 -17.87
C SER A 100 -11.07 9.59 -18.02
N ILE A 101 -11.63 10.10 -16.91
CA ILE A 101 -12.54 11.25 -16.90
C ILE A 101 -11.83 12.48 -17.48
N LEU A 102 -10.61 12.78 -17.00
CA LEU A 102 -9.85 13.90 -17.53
C LEU A 102 -9.64 13.74 -19.04
N LYS A 103 -9.15 12.60 -19.53
CA LYS A 103 -8.96 12.36 -20.96
C LYS A 103 -10.26 12.48 -21.77
N GLY A 104 -11.39 12.00 -21.24
CA GLY A 104 -12.71 12.15 -21.87
C GLY A 104 -13.13 13.62 -21.99
N LEU A 105 -12.89 14.42 -20.96
CA LEU A 105 -13.16 15.86 -20.98
C LEU A 105 -12.27 16.62 -21.97
N TRP A 106 -10.99 16.25 -22.09
CA TRP A 106 -10.09 16.84 -23.09
C TRP A 106 -10.44 16.43 -24.53
N GLY A 107 -10.90 15.20 -24.73
CA GLY A 107 -11.28 14.67 -26.06
C GLY A 107 -12.61 15.17 -26.59
N MET A 108 -13.48 15.73 -25.75
CA MET A 108 -14.77 16.31 -26.19
C MET A 108 -14.67 17.78 -26.64
N ASN A 109 -13.54 18.44 -26.38
CA ASN A 109 -13.28 19.83 -26.78
C ASN A 109 -12.38 19.95 -28.05
N SER A 110 -12.25 18.89 -28.85
CA SER A 110 -11.48 18.88 -30.12
C SER A 110 -12.37 18.69 -31.33
#